data_AF-A0AAX3MDC7-F1
#
_entry.id   AF-A0AAX3MDC7-F1
#
_cell.length_a   1.000
_cell.length_b   1.000
_cell.length_c   1.000
_cell.angle_alpha   90.00
_cell.angle_beta   90.00
_cell.angle_gamma   90.00
#
_symmetry.space_group_name_H-M   'P 1'
#
loop_
_entity.id
_entity.type
_entity.pdbx_description
1 polymer ?
#
loop_
_entity_poly.entity_id
_entity_poly.type
_entity_poly.pdbx_seq_one_letter_code
_entity_poly.pdbx_strand_id
1 'polypeptide(L)'
;MECHYHPDVKAVTTCKKCGEPICKNCSIEMTGGDIWCYSCLKKREEERIKILKKFRIIAIIGVILWILVLFLNIKEHGTGGIIRGLIIGFLVACLPISYFYNSNLVESLEAAKTSVIIKFIVRFILGPFILVKAIKFYKFLEEGGKANERIEKELEEANTKDFCNFFDRDLIKLEDDVKEVEKTYDVEKLKSLKDDFIFIKESTEDGKMKKEGENGKIKDEVLKNYSERLEKIVEKIKALDKKHPSSISIYDKLPFQKVEKISQENNINKREKTKEEEEHIEIKKDLYIENIFDIENKIKKLEINYNIEDLEALKSDIRYRSIIIIGQLHKPNNSYGKMDDEVLEIFDERLKNLRERLETLESKYQ
;
A
#
# COMPACT_ATOMS: atom_id res chain seq x y z
N MET A 1 -2.33 19.35 9.33
CA MET A 1 -2.00 18.93 7.96
C MET A 1 -2.02 17.42 7.98
N GLU A 2 -2.83 16.82 7.13
CA GLU A 2 -2.96 15.36 7.07
C GLU A 2 -1.96 14.79 6.07
N CYS A 3 -1.64 13.50 6.21
CA CYS A 3 -0.74 12.82 5.32
C CYS A 3 -1.38 12.63 3.95
N HIS A 4 -0.65 13.00 2.90
CA HIS A 4 -1.10 12.87 1.50
C HIS A 4 -1.53 11.45 1.13
N TYR A 5 -0.87 10.43 1.69
CA TYR A 5 -1.19 9.02 1.44
C TYR A 5 -2.18 8.42 2.46
N HIS A 6 -2.40 9.09 3.58
CA HIS A 6 -3.24 8.63 4.67
C HIS A 6 -4.02 9.85 5.19
N PRO A 7 -5.16 10.18 4.56
CA PRO A 7 -5.92 11.40 4.85
C PRO A 7 -6.35 11.55 6.31
N ASP A 8 -6.33 10.46 7.07
CA ASP A 8 -6.80 10.43 8.46
C ASP A 8 -5.65 10.41 9.49
N VAL A 9 -4.40 10.52 9.01
CA VAL A 9 -3.21 10.49 9.85
C VAL A 9 -2.49 11.82 9.76
N LYS A 10 -2.27 12.46 10.91
CA LYS A 10 -1.51 13.71 10.99
C LYS A 10 -0.12 13.54 10.37
N ALA A 11 0.21 14.41 9.44
CA ALA A 11 1.55 14.48 8.89
C ALA A 11 2.51 15.07 9.93
N VAL A 12 3.69 14.48 10.01
CA VAL A 12 4.75 14.88 10.96
C VAL A 12 5.88 15.64 10.26
N THR A 13 5.92 15.58 8.93
CA THR A 13 6.95 16.18 8.09
C THR A 13 6.43 16.38 6.65
N THR A 14 7.24 16.98 5.79
CA THR A 14 6.94 17.21 4.37
C THR A 14 8.01 16.59 3.50
N CYS A 15 7.63 15.96 2.39
CA CYS A 15 8.57 15.40 1.43
C CYS A 15 9.40 16.52 0.79
N LYS A 16 10.74 16.44 0.89
CA LYS A 16 11.65 17.43 0.28
C LYS A 16 11.52 17.53 -1.25
N LYS A 17 11.03 16.47 -1.92
CA LYS A 17 10.95 16.41 -3.38
C LYS A 17 9.64 16.91 -3.98
N CYS A 18 8.49 16.53 -3.44
CA CYS A 18 7.19 16.95 -3.95
C CYS A 18 6.49 18.00 -3.07
N GLY A 19 6.97 18.25 -1.85
CA GLY A 19 6.34 19.18 -0.90
C GLY A 19 5.14 18.60 -0.14
N GLU A 20 4.67 17.41 -0.51
CA GLU A 20 3.50 16.80 0.10
C GLU A 20 3.72 16.49 1.60
N PRO A 21 2.72 16.76 2.47
CA PRO A 21 2.75 16.39 3.88
C PRO A 21 2.67 14.85 4.04
N ILE A 22 3.52 14.27 4.89
CA ILE A 22 3.60 12.82 5.09
C ILE A 22 3.68 12.44 6.58
N CYS A 23 3.05 11.33 6.95
CA CYS A 23 3.14 10.76 8.29
C CYS A 23 4.48 10.05 8.50
N LYS A 24 4.78 9.68 9.76
CA LYS A 24 6.01 8.97 10.14
C LYS A 24 6.23 7.68 9.34
N ASN A 25 5.14 6.98 9.01
CA ASN A 25 5.20 5.73 8.26
C ASN A 25 5.42 5.95 6.75
N CYS A 26 5.15 7.15 6.24
CA CYS A 26 5.40 7.52 4.84
C CYS A 26 6.72 8.26 4.64
N SER A 27 7.37 8.72 5.72
CA SER A 27 8.64 9.40 5.68
C SER A 27 9.81 8.42 5.63
N ILE A 28 10.64 8.56 4.60
CA ILE A 28 11.88 7.80 4.46
C ILE A 28 13.03 8.77 4.66
N GLU A 29 13.84 8.51 5.68
CA GLU A 29 15.06 9.26 5.92
C GLU A 29 16.17 8.77 4.99
N MET A 30 16.67 9.67 4.15
CA MET A 30 17.75 9.38 3.23
C MET A 30 19.09 9.54 3.94
N THR A 31 20.14 8.92 3.41
CA THR A 31 21.52 8.96 3.95
C THR A 31 22.13 10.37 4.09
N GLY A 32 21.48 11.40 3.54
CA GLY A 32 21.88 12.81 3.65
C GLY A 32 21.01 13.65 4.60
N GLY A 33 20.16 13.02 5.42
CA GLY A 33 19.21 13.70 6.32
C GLY A 33 17.95 14.25 5.64
N ASP A 34 17.85 14.09 4.32
CA ASP A 34 16.66 14.50 3.57
C ASP A 34 15.53 13.50 3.79
N ILE A 35 14.32 14.02 4.02
CA ILE A 35 13.12 13.18 4.16
C ILE A 35 12.33 13.17 2.86
N TRP A 36 12.10 11.98 2.31
CA TRP A 36 11.39 11.78 1.06
C TRP A 36 10.15 10.91 1.30
N CYS A 37 9.10 11.10 0.49
CA CYS A 37 7.99 10.16 0.47
C CYS A 37 8.32 8.92 -0.36
N TYR A 38 7.63 7.83 -0.05
CA TYR A 38 7.76 6.56 -0.74
C TYR A 38 7.60 6.69 -2.28
N SER A 39 6.61 7.45 -2.77
CA SER A 39 6.40 7.57 -4.22
C SER A 39 7.52 8.32 -4.94
N CYS A 40 8.11 9.36 -4.30
CA CYS A 40 9.25 10.08 -4.86
C CYS A 40 10.50 9.21 -4.91
N LEU A 41 10.69 8.34 -3.92
CA LEU A 41 11.78 7.36 -3.92
C LEU A 41 11.62 6.39 -5.11
N LYS A 42 10.43 5.80 -5.28
CA LYS A 42 10.13 4.88 -6.38
C LYS A 42 10.31 5.52 -7.75
N LYS A 43 9.77 6.73 -7.95
CA LYS A 43 9.91 7.47 -9.21
C LYS A 43 11.38 7.74 -9.55
N ARG A 44 12.19 8.13 -8.55
CA ARG A 44 13.64 8.31 -8.71
C ARG A 44 14.32 7.00 -9.14
N GLU A 45 13.88 5.87 -8.61
CA GLU A 45 14.43 4.56 -8.96
C GLU A 45 14.10 4.15 -10.38
N GLU A 46 12.85 4.29 -10.81
CA GLU A 46 12.45 4.00 -12.19
C GLU A 46 13.26 4.82 -13.19
N GLU A 47 13.49 6.10 -12.91
CA GLU A 47 14.35 6.97 -13.71
C GLU A 47 15.80 6.47 -13.73
N ARG A 48 16.34 6.09 -12.57
CA ARG A 48 17.70 5.51 -12.47
C ARG A 48 17.85 4.22 -13.25
N ILE A 49 16.92 3.29 -13.13
CA ILE A 49 16.93 2.01 -13.86
C ILE A 49 16.87 2.27 -15.37
N LYS A 50 16.01 3.20 -15.82
CA LYS A 50 15.94 3.60 -17.24
C LYS A 50 17.28 4.16 -17.72
N ILE A 51 17.94 5.02 -16.93
CA ILE A 51 19.25 5.58 -17.26
C ILE A 51 20.33 4.49 -17.31
N LEU A 52 20.35 3.57 -16.34
CA LEU A 52 21.30 2.46 -16.28
C LEU A 52 21.14 1.50 -17.45
N LYS A 53 19.90 1.14 -17.82
CA LYS A 53 19.61 0.29 -18.99
C LYS A 53 20.07 0.96 -20.29
N LYS A 54 19.74 2.24 -20.49
CA LYS A 54 20.19 3.01 -21.66
C LYS A 54 21.71 3.11 -21.73
N PHE A 55 22.38 3.36 -20.60
CA PHE A 55 23.83 3.41 -20.54
C PHE A 55 24.49 2.09 -20.95
N ARG A 56 23.97 0.94 -20.47
CA ARG A 56 24.49 -0.38 -20.87
C ARG A 56 24.40 -0.59 -22.38
N ILE A 57 23.27 -0.25 -23.00
CA ILE A 57 23.09 -0.33 -24.46
C ILE A 57 24.12 0.57 -25.17
N ILE A 58 24.31 1.79 -24.69
CA ILE A 58 25.22 2.77 -25.30
C ILE A 58 26.69 2.37 -25.15
N ALA A 59 27.05 1.78 -24.01
CA ALA A 59 28.38 1.22 -23.80
C ALA A 59 28.65 0.05 -24.76
N ILE A 60 27.67 -0.84 -24.98
CA ILE A 60 27.77 -1.94 -25.96
C ILE A 60 27.97 -1.38 -27.37
N ILE A 61 27.21 -0.35 -27.77
CA ILE A 61 27.39 0.33 -29.07
C ILE A 61 28.82 0.87 -29.20
N GLY A 62 29.35 1.51 -28.15
CA GLY A 62 30.73 1.99 -28.13
C GLY A 62 31.76 0.88 -28.35
N VAL A 63 31.58 -0.28 -27.71
CA VAL A 63 32.44 -1.47 -27.89
C VAL A 63 32.34 -2.03 -29.31
N ILE A 64 31.14 -2.11 -29.89
CA ILE A 64 30.96 -2.59 -31.27
C ILE A 64 31.68 -1.66 -32.25
N LEU A 65 31.54 -0.35 -32.10
CA LEU A 65 32.24 0.64 -32.93
C LEU A 65 33.76 0.52 -32.77
N TRP A 66 34.25 0.30 -31.56
CA TRP A 66 35.67 0.05 -31.29
C TRP A 66 36.21 -1.14 -32.09
N ILE A 67 35.53 -2.29 -32.01
CA ILE A 67 35.90 -3.52 -32.71
C ILE A 67 35.87 -3.32 -34.22
N LEU A 68 34.85 -2.63 -34.74
CA LEU A 68 34.73 -2.35 -36.16
C LEU A 68 35.89 -1.48 -36.68
N VAL A 69 36.24 -0.41 -35.96
CA VAL A 69 37.39 0.45 -36.33
C VAL A 69 38.70 -0.33 -36.27
N LEU A 70 38.88 -1.18 -35.25
CA LEU A 70 40.06 -2.03 -35.14
C LEU A 70 40.18 -3.01 -36.32
N PHE A 71 39.08 -3.69 -36.67
CA PHE A 71 39.04 -4.62 -37.80
C PHE A 71 39.37 -3.93 -39.13
N LEU A 72 38.79 -2.76 -39.39
CA LEU A 72 39.06 -1.99 -40.60
C LEU A 72 40.54 -1.57 -40.70
N ASN A 73 41.14 -1.12 -39.58
CA ASN A 73 42.56 -0.74 -39.56
C ASN A 73 43.49 -1.93 -39.80
N ILE A 74 43.18 -3.12 -39.25
CA ILE A 74 43.96 -4.34 -39.49
C ILE A 74 43.82 -4.78 -40.94
N LYS A 75 42.63 -4.67 -41.54
CA LYS A 75 42.38 -5.01 -42.94
C LYS A 75 43.18 -4.13 -43.91
N GLU A 76 43.29 -2.83 -43.63
CA GLU A 76 43.98 -1.87 -44.51
C GLU A 76 45.50 -1.83 -44.32
N HIS A 77 45.99 -2.03 -43.09
CA HIS A 77 47.39 -1.78 -42.73
C HIS A 77 48.11 -3.00 -42.13
N GLY A 78 47.47 -4.18 -42.14
CA GLY A 78 48.02 -5.40 -41.56
C GLY A 78 48.31 -5.27 -40.06
N THR A 79 49.37 -5.91 -39.59
CA THR A 79 49.78 -5.86 -38.16
C THR A 79 50.19 -4.46 -37.71
N GLY A 80 50.68 -3.61 -38.62
CA GLY A 80 50.97 -2.19 -38.35
C GLY A 80 49.72 -1.36 -38.05
N GLY A 81 48.54 -1.82 -38.46
CA GLY A 81 47.25 -1.19 -38.18
C GLY A 81 46.73 -1.38 -36.76
N ILE A 82 47.30 -2.32 -35.98
CA ILE A 82 46.77 -2.69 -34.65
C ILE A 82 46.83 -1.51 -33.69
N ILE A 83 48.01 -0.90 -33.51
CA ILE A 83 48.20 0.20 -32.54
C ILE A 83 47.33 1.41 -32.92
N ARG A 84 47.29 1.76 -34.22
CA ARG A 84 46.47 2.85 -34.74
C ARG A 84 44.97 2.58 -34.54
N GLY A 85 44.53 1.36 -34.83
CA GLY A 85 43.16 0.91 -34.63
C GLY A 85 42.72 0.95 -33.18
N LEU A 86 43.59 0.59 -32.23
CA LEU A 86 43.31 0.67 -30.79
C LEU A 86 43.08 2.11 -30.32
N ILE A 87 43.94 3.04 -30.73
CA ILE A 87 43.86 4.47 -30.34
C ILE A 87 42.62 5.13 -30.95
N ILE A 88 42.45 5.02 -32.27
CA ILE A 88 41.33 5.66 -32.98
C ILE A 88 40.02 4.99 -32.55
N GLY A 89 40.01 3.67 -32.45
CA GLY A 89 38.87 2.92 -31.95
C GLY A 89 38.46 3.42 -30.58
N PHE A 90 39.39 3.62 -29.64
CA PHE A 90 39.06 4.04 -28.28
C PHE A 90 38.37 5.41 -28.25
N LEU A 91 38.86 6.37 -29.03
CA LEU A 91 38.24 7.68 -29.17
C LEU A 91 36.82 7.58 -29.77
N VAL A 92 36.63 6.73 -30.79
CA VAL A 92 35.32 6.47 -31.38
C VAL A 92 34.37 5.81 -30.38
N ALA A 93 34.87 4.86 -29.57
CA ALA A 93 34.10 4.18 -28.53
C ALA A 93 33.59 5.13 -27.44
N CYS A 94 34.34 6.22 -27.17
CA CYS A 94 33.96 7.23 -26.20
C CYS A 94 32.82 8.14 -26.68
N LEU A 95 32.58 8.25 -27.99
CA LEU A 95 31.60 9.19 -28.55
C LEU A 95 30.15 8.94 -28.10
N PRO A 96 29.60 7.70 -28.19
CA PRO A 96 28.23 7.42 -27.75
C PRO A 96 28.03 7.72 -26.25
N ILE A 97 29.01 7.34 -25.44
CA ILE A 97 28.98 7.55 -23.98
C ILE A 97 29.05 9.04 -23.63
N SER A 98 29.95 9.78 -24.29
CA SER A 98 30.12 11.22 -24.09
C SER A 98 28.91 12.03 -24.54
N TYR A 99 28.25 11.58 -25.61
CA TYR A 99 26.99 12.14 -26.06
C TYR A 99 25.89 11.94 -25.02
N PHE A 100 25.70 10.69 -24.56
CA PHE A 100 24.68 10.33 -23.59
C PHE A 100 24.87 10.98 -22.22
N TYR A 101 26.11 11.06 -21.73
CA TYR A 101 26.40 11.72 -20.45
C TYR A 101 26.02 13.20 -20.50
N ASN A 102 26.40 13.92 -21.56
CA ASN A 102 26.11 15.34 -21.68
C ASN A 102 24.61 15.63 -21.89
N SER A 103 23.91 14.81 -22.67
CA SER A 103 22.47 15.01 -22.93
C SER A 103 21.59 14.78 -21.70
N ASN A 104 22.07 14.05 -20.68
CA ASN A 104 21.29 13.78 -19.46
C ASN A 104 21.70 14.66 -18.26
N LEU A 105 22.80 15.43 -18.33
CA LEU A 105 23.37 16.12 -17.17
C LEU A 105 23.82 17.57 -17.39
N VAL A 106 24.08 18.01 -18.63
CA VAL A 106 24.84 19.26 -18.90
C VAL A 106 24.10 20.23 -19.82
N GLU A 107 22.78 20.12 -19.98
CA GLU A 107 22.04 21.18 -20.67
C GLU A 107 21.92 22.43 -19.78
N SER A 108 23.01 23.20 -19.74
CA SER A 108 22.95 24.63 -19.49
C SER A 108 22.43 25.31 -20.76
N LEU A 109 21.54 26.28 -20.53
CA LEU A 109 20.83 27.08 -21.54
C LEU A 109 21.77 27.78 -22.56
N GLU A 110 23.08 27.81 -22.31
CA GLU A 110 24.09 28.52 -23.11
C GLU A 110 24.59 27.72 -24.33
N ALA A 111 24.27 26.42 -24.44
CA ALA A 111 24.78 25.56 -25.52
C ALA A 111 24.14 25.81 -26.90
N ALA A 112 23.19 26.73 -27.05
CA ALA A 112 22.41 26.90 -28.29
C ALA A 112 23.17 27.57 -29.45
N LYS A 113 24.29 28.29 -29.21
CA LYS A 113 24.96 29.12 -30.24
C LYS A 113 26.22 28.52 -30.89
N THR A 114 26.72 27.37 -30.43
CA THR A 114 27.92 26.73 -31.01
C THR A 114 27.57 25.79 -32.16
N SER A 115 28.35 25.85 -33.26
CA SER A 115 28.15 24.97 -34.42
C SER A 115 28.24 23.49 -34.03
N VAL A 116 27.43 22.66 -34.70
CA VAL A 116 27.35 21.21 -34.43
C VAL A 116 28.72 20.53 -34.57
N ILE A 117 29.54 21.01 -35.50
CA ILE A 117 30.88 20.48 -35.79
C ILE A 117 31.86 20.78 -34.63
N ILE A 118 31.85 22.00 -34.09
CA ILE A 118 32.72 22.37 -32.96
C ILE A 118 32.35 21.54 -31.72
N LYS A 119 31.05 21.35 -31.46
CA LYS A 119 30.57 20.49 -30.36
C LYS A 119 31.04 19.04 -30.53
N PHE A 120 31.07 18.52 -31.76
CA PHE A 120 31.53 17.17 -32.04
C PHE A 120 33.04 17.03 -31.79
N ILE A 121 33.86 17.96 -32.29
CA ILE A 121 35.32 17.95 -32.10
C ILE A 121 35.69 18.04 -30.63
N VAL A 122 35.05 18.96 -29.88
CA VAL A 122 35.28 19.09 -28.43
C VAL A 122 34.91 17.82 -27.69
N ARG A 123 33.79 17.16 -28.04
CA ARG A 123 33.37 15.88 -27.45
C ARG A 123 34.28 14.72 -27.82
N PHE A 124 34.89 14.73 -29.02
CA PHE A 124 35.85 13.72 -29.44
C PHE A 124 37.15 13.82 -28.65
N ILE A 125 37.69 15.04 -28.47
CA ILE A 125 38.93 15.27 -27.73
C ILE A 125 38.74 15.04 -26.22
N LEU A 126 37.64 15.55 -25.64
CA LEU A 126 37.34 15.39 -24.21
C LEU A 126 36.69 14.03 -23.88
N GLY A 127 36.41 13.20 -24.89
CA GLY A 127 35.69 11.94 -24.75
C GLY A 127 36.25 11.02 -23.65
N PRO A 128 37.57 10.78 -23.59
CA PRO A 128 38.17 9.99 -22.52
C PRO A 128 37.97 10.58 -21.11
N PHE A 129 38.03 11.90 -20.96
CA PHE A 129 37.79 12.56 -19.67
C PHE A 129 36.31 12.49 -19.25
N ILE A 130 35.41 12.67 -20.21
CA ILE A 130 33.97 12.52 -20.00
C ILE A 130 33.62 11.08 -19.65
N LEU A 131 34.27 10.09 -20.28
CA LEU A 131 34.10 8.67 -19.95
C LEU A 131 34.40 8.38 -18.48
N VAL A 132 35.49 8.92 -17.92
CA VAL A 132 35.80 8.75 -16.50
C VAL A 132 34.71 9.32 -15.60
N LYS A 133 34.20 10.53 -15.91
CA LYS A 133 33.08 11.14 -15.18
C LYS A 133 31.80 10.34 -15.31
N ALA A 134 31.51 9.85 -16.51
CA ALA A 134 30.37 9.01 -16.81
C ALA A 134 30.41 7.73 -15.96
N ILE A 135 31.53 7.00 -15.96
CA ILE A 135 31.71 5.78 -15.15
C ILE A 135 31.49 6.06 -13.66
N LYS A 136 32.06 7.15 -13.12
CA LYS A 136 31.83 7.53 -11.71
C LYS A 136 30.36 7.80 -11.41
N PHE A 137 29.68 8.52 -12.29
CA PHE A 137 28.25 8.80 -12.16
C PHE A 137 27.41 7.51 -12.19
N TYR A 138 27.71 6.56 -13.07
CA TYR A 138 26.99 5.29 -13.12
C TYR A 138 27.23 4.43 -11.88
N LYS A 139 28.47 4.37 -11.36
CA LYS A 139 28.74 3.69 -10.08
C LYS A 139 27.91 4.27 -8.95
N PHE A 140 27.84 5.60 -8.86
CA PHE A 140 26.99 6.27 -7.87
C PHE A 140 25.50 5.93 -8.03
N LEU A 141 24.98 5.87 -9.27
CA LEU A 141 23.60 5.46 -9.53
C LEU A 141 23.35 4.00 -9.12
N GLU A 142 24.28 3.10 -9.43
CA GLU A 142 24.20 1.68 -9.10
C GLU A 142 24.25 1.44 -7.59
N GLU A 143 25.17 2.09 -6.89
CA GLU A 143 25.30 2.02 -5.43
C GLU A 143 24.05 2.54 -4.73
N GLY A 144 23.49 3.66 -5.21
CA GLY A 144 22.25 4.17 -4.65
C GLY A 144 21.02 3.31 -4.98
N GLY A 145 21.03 2.56 -6.09
CA GLY A 145 20.02 1.53 -6.36
C GLY A 145 20.08 0.39 -5.35
N LYS A 146 21.29 -0.14 -5.08
CA LYS A 146 21.50 -1.19 -4.06
C LYS A 146 21.14 -0.70 -2.64
N ALA A 147 21.41 0.56 -2.32
CA ALA A 147 21.04 1.13 -1.04
C ALA A 147 19.51 1.21 -0.87
N ASN A 148 18.80 1.67 -1.90
CA ASN A 148 17.33 1.72 -1.88
C ASN A 148 16.71 0.32 -1.77
N GLU A 149 17.19 -0.65 -2.55
CA GLU A 149 16.70 -2.04 -2.48
C GLU A 149 16.83 -2.63 -1.06
N ARG A 150 17.90 -2.27 -0.34
CA ARG A 150 18.05 -2.65 1.07
C ARG A 150 17.01 -1.97 1.97
N ILE A 151 16.80 -0.66 1.80
CA ILE A 151 15.79 0.08 2.57
C ILE A 151 14.39 -0.49 2.33
N GLU A 152 14.04 -0.85 1.10
CA GLU A 152 12.75 -1.45 0.79
C GLU A 152 12.56 -2.81 1.47
N LYS A 153 13.59 -3.66 1.48
CA LYS A 153 13.56 -4.93 2.21
C LYS A 153 13.45 -4.74 3.72
N GLU A 154 14.19 -3.80 4.29
CA GLU A 154 14.11 -3.46 5.73
C GLU A 154 12.71 -2.96 6.11
N LEU A 155 12.09 -2.13 5.27
CA LEU A 155 10.72 -1.66 5.46
C LEU A 155 9.71 -2.81 5.35
N GLU A 156 9.83 -3.66 4.34
CA GLU A 156 8.97 -4.84 4.19
C GLU A 156 9.09 -5.79 5.39
N GLU A 157 10.30 -6.02 5.89
CA GLU A 157 10.54 -6.84 7.09
C GLU A 157 9.91 -6.22 8.34
N ALA A 158 10.07 -4.91 8.54
CA ALA A 158 9.46 -4.20 9.65
C ALA A 158 7.94 -4.26 9.60
N ASN A 159 7.34 -3.95 8.44
CA ASN A 159 5.89 -4.02 8.22
C ASN A 159 5.35 -5.43 8.45
N THR A 160 6.05 -6.44 7.95
CA THR A 160 5.67 -7.85 8.15
C THR A 160 5.69 -8.23 9.61
N LYS A 161 6.72 -7.81 10.35
CA LYS A 161 6.82 -8.06 11.79
C LYS A 161 5.69 -7.38 12.55
N ASP A 162 5.38 -6.14 12.23
CA ASP A 162 4.29 -5.40 12.87
C ASP A 162 2.92 -6.04 12.58
N PHE A 163 2.69 -6.49 11.35
CA PHE A 163 1.50 -7.25 10.97
C PHE A 163 1.36 -8.54 11.79
N CYS A 164 2.41 -9.37 11.87
CA CYS A 164 2.40 -10.60 12.67
C CYS A 164 2.19 -10.31 14.16
N ASN A 165 2.87 -9.32 14.73
CA ASN A 165 2.70 -8.95 16.14
C ASN A 165 1.26 -8.55 16.47
N PHE A 166 0.58 -7.91 15.51
CA PHE A 166 -0.80 -7.49 15.68
C PHE A 166 -1.77 -8.66 15.52
N PHE A 167 -1.62 -9.50 14.49
CA PHE A 167 -2.63 -10.50 14.14
C PHE A 167 -2.34 -11.95 14.55
N ASP A 168 -1.12 -12.34 14.90
CA ASP A 168 -0.79 -13.76 15.17
C ASP A 168 -1.64 -14.30 16.34
N ARG A 169 -1.78 -13.51 17.40
CA ARG A 169 -2.59 -13.88 18.57
C ARG A 169 -4.06 -14.01 18.20
N ASP A 170 -4.58 -13.03 17.48
CA ASP A 170 -6.01 -12.98 17.13
C ASP A 170 -6.38 -14.09 16.17
N LEU A 171 -5.49 -14.43 15.22
CA LEU A 171 -5.70 -15.56 14.32
C LEU A 171 -5.67 -16.91 15.06
N ILE A 172 -4.77 -17.10 16.03
CA ILE A 172 -4.76 -18.30 16.88
C ILE A 172 -6.06 -18.40 17.69
N LYS A 173 -6.46 -17.28 18.31
CA LYS A 173 -7.72 -17.21 19.06
C LYS A 173 -8.90 -17.57 18.17
N LEU A 174 -8.97 -17.02 16.95
CA LEU A 174 -10.01 -17.30 15.97
C LEU A 174 -10.08 -18.80 15.61
N GLU A 175 -8.91 -19.46 15.46
CA GLU A 175 -8.84 -20.91 15.21
C GLU A 175 -9.33 -21.76 16.39
N ASP A 176 -9.19 -21.28 17.61
CA ASP A 176 -9.69 -21.96 18.80
C ASP A 176 -11.19 -21.67 19.03
N ASP A 177 -11.61 -20.43 18.83
CA ASP A 177 -13.01 -20.00 18.92
C ASP A 177 -13.88 -20.81 17.94
N VAL A 178 -13.43 -21.03 16.70
CA VAL A 178 -14.20 -21.84 15.74
C VAL A 178 -14.35 -23.30 16.20
N LYS A 179 -13.32 -23.89 16.83
CA LYS A 179 -13.40 -25.26 17.38
C LYS A 179 -14.32 -25.33 18.58
N GLU A 180 -14.35 -24.27 19.40
CA GLU A 180 -15.25 -24.18 20.54
C GLU A 180 -16.70 -24.09 20.09
N VAL A 181 -17.00 -23.19 19.15
CA VAL A 181 -18.34 -23.03 18.58
C VAL A 181 -18.80 -24.31 17.88
N GLU A 182 -17.91 -25.04 17.19
CA GLU A 182 -18.22 -26.37 16.62
C GLU A 182 -18.68 -27.40 17.66
N LYS A 183 -18.22 -27.29 18.91
CA LYS A 183 -18.52 -28.25 19.99
C LYS A 183 -19.78 -27.88 20.76
N THR A 184 -19.87 -26.64 21.21
CA THR A 184 -20.93 -26.23 22.14
C THR A 184 -22.07 -25.47 21.49
N TYR A 185 -21.91 -25.06 20.22
CA TYR A 185 -22.80 -24.17 19.47
C TYR A 185 -23.44 -23.07 20.34
N ASP A 186 -22.82 -21.90 20.30
CA ASP A 186 -23.36 -20.69 20.92
C ASP A 186 -23.47 -19.59 19.85
N VAL A 187 -24.67 -19.02 19.72
CA VAL A 187 -24.98 -18.04 18.67
C VAL A 187 -24.24 -16.72 18.87
N GLU A 188 -24.02 -16.29 20.12
CA GLU A 188 -23.30 -15.05 20.41
C GLU A 188 -21.80 -15.23 20.16
N LYS A 189 -21.24 -16.40 20.50
CA LYS A 189 -19.86 -16.75 20.15
C LYS A 189 -19.66 -16.86 18.64
N LEU A 190 -20.63 -17.41 17.90
CA LEU A 190 -20.57 -17.46 16.44
C LEU A 190 -20.57 -16.06 15.82
N LYS A 191 -21.36 -15.12 16.34
CA LYS A 191 -21.33 -13.71 15.88
C LYS A 191 -19.97 -13.06 16.14
N SER A 192 -19.44 -13.20 17.36
CA SER A 192 -18.09 -12.69 17.70
C SER A 192 -17.01 -13.29 16.80
N LEU A 193 -17.09 -14.60 16.52
CA LEU A 193 -16.18 -15.28 15.61
C LEU A 193 -16.25 -14.69 14.19
N LYS A 194 -17.45 -14.40 13.67
CA LYS A 194 -17.61 -13.79 12.34
C LYS A 194 -17.04 -12.38 12.28
N ASP A 195 -17.23 -11.59 13.33
CA ASP A 195 -16.67 -10.23 13.43
C ASP A 195 -15.13 -10.26 13.39
N ASP A 196 -14.52 -11.08 14.25
CA ASP A 196 -13.06 -11.23 14.32
C ASP A 196 -12.51 -11.77 12.98
N PHE A 197 -13.20 -12.74 12.36
CA PHE A 197 -12.83 -13.27 11.05
C PHE A 197 -12.83 -12.19 9.95
N ILE A 198 -13.88 -11.36 9.86
CA ILE A 198 -13.97 -10.29 8.86
C ILE A 198 -12.81 -9.32 9.00
N PHE A 199 -12.48 -8.93 10.24
CA PHE A 199 -11.43 -7.97 10.51
C PHE A 199 -10.03 -8.47 10.06
N ILE A 200 -9.69 -9.72 10.39
CA ILE A 200 -8.41 -10.32 10.00
C ILE A 200 -8.37 -10.58 8.49
N LYS A 201 -9.49 -11.04 7.90
CA LYS A 201 -9.59 -11.27 6.45
C LYS A 201 -9.37 -9.99 5.66
N GLU A 202 -10.08 -8.91 5.98
CA GLU A 202 -9.92 -7.64 5.27
C GLU A 202 -8.50 -7.11 5.35
N SER A 203 -7.88 -7.17 6.53
CA SER A 203 -6.51 -6.71 6.73
C SER A 203 -5.49 -7.54 5.93
N THR A 204 -5.73 -8.85 5.82
CA THR A 204 -4.90 -9.75 5.01
C THR A 204 -5.03 -9.45 3.52
N GLU A 205 -6.27 -9.27 3.02
CA GLU A 205 -6.52 -8.97 1.61
C GLU A 205 -6.03 -7.57 1.21
N ASP A 206 -6.22 -6.56 2.06
CA ASP A 206 -5.65 -5.22 1.88
C ASP A 206 -4.11 -5.29 1.78
N GLY A 207 -3.47 -6.14 2.59
CA GLY A 207 -2.03 -6.41 2.53
C GLY A 207 -1.58 -6.99 1.19
N LYS A 208 -2.35 -7.90 0.58
CA LYS A 208 -2.04 -8.49 -0.73
C LYS A 208 -2.11 -7.49 -1.88
N MET A 209 -2.97 -6.47 -1.75
CA MET A 209 -3.12 -5.44 -2.77
C MET A 209 -1.90 -4.51 -2.85
N LYS A 210 -1.07 -4.47 -1.80
CA LYS A 210 0.19 -3.72 -1.79
C LYS A 210 1.22 -4.39 -2.69
N LYS A 211 1.74 -3.63 -3.64
CA LYS A 211 2.75 -4.13 -4.60
C LYS A 211 4.16 -4.04 -4.04
N GLU A 212 5.09 -4.76 -4.67
CA GLU A 212 6.52 -4.60 -4.42
C GLU A 212 6.93 -3.13 -4.57
N GLY A 213 7.69 -2.68 -3.57
CA GLY A 213 7.98 -1.28 -3.41
C GLY A 213 6.69 -0.46 -3.31
N GLU A 214 5.80 -0.77 -2.39
CA GLU A 214 4.78 0.16 -1.90
C GLU A 214 4.87 0.22 -0.37
N ASN A 215 4.55 1.37 0.19
CA ASN A 215 4.53 1.50 1.65
C ASN A 215 3.48 0.57 2.28
N GLY A 216 3.87 -0.11 3.35
CA GLY A 216 3.05 -1.13 4.01
C GLY A 216 3.07 -2.48 3.30
N LYS A 217 3.98 -2.72 2.36
CA LYS A 217 4.17 -4.06 1.79
C LYS A 217 4.54 -5.06 2.89
N ILE A 218 3.82 -6.18 2.89
CA ILE A 218 4.06 -7.34 3.74
C ILE A 218 4.52 -8.48 2.83
N LYS A 219 5.39 -9.35 3.35
CA LYS A 219 5.88 -10.52 2.63
C LYS A 219 4.73 -11.41 2.15
N ASP A 220 4.74 -11.74 0.86
CA ASP A 220 3.70 -12.53 0.22
C ASP A 220 3.55 -13.93 0.85
N GLU A 221 4.65 -14.53 1.30
CA GLU A 221 4.63 -15.83 1.99
C GLU A 221 3.84 -15.80 3.31
N VAL A 222 3.90 -14.69 4.04
CA VAL A 222 3.17 -14.51 5.31
C VAL A 222 1.69 -14.32 5.02
N LEU A 223 1.34 -13.42 4.09
CA LEU A 223 -0.06 -13.19 3.70
C LEU A 223 -0.71 -14.46 3.15
N LYS A 224 0.04 -15.26 2.36
CA LYS A 224 -0.41 -16.54 1.86
C LYS A 224 -0.71 -17.52 3.00
N ASN A 225 0.17 -17.63 4.00
CA ASN A 225 -0.07 -18.48 5.17
C ASN A 225 -1.35 -18.07 5.92
N TYR A 226 -1.55 -16.77 6.12
CA TYR A 226 -2.76 -16.23 6.74
C TYR A 226 -4.02 -16.58 5.95
N SER A 227 -4.00 -16.40 4.63
CA SER A 227 -5.15 -16.74 3.77
C SER A 227 -5.51 -18.22 3.81
N GLU A 228 -4.52 -19.12 3.74
CA GLU A 228 -4.77 -20.57 3.82
C GLU A 228 -5.40 -20.98 5.17
N ARG A 229 -5.07 -20.27 6.25
CA ARG A 229 -5.68 -20.49 7.58
C ARG A 229 -7.11 -19.93 7.62
N LEU A 230 -7.32 -18.72 7.14
CA LEU A 230 -8.63 -18.08 7.06
C LEU A 230 -9.61 -18.86 6.15
N GLU A 231 -9.14 -19.44 5.05
CA GLU A 231 -9.95 -20.32 4.19
C GLU A 231 -10.48 -21.54 4.95
N LYS A 232 -9.67 -22.15 5.82
CA LYS A 232 -10.13 -23.27 6.65
C LYS A 232 -11.19 -22.83 7.66
N ILE A 233 -11.05 -21.61 8.20
CA ILE A 233 -11.99 -21.06 9.18
C ILE A 233 -13.32 -20.70 8.50
N VAL A 234 -13.30 -20.05 7.33
CA VAL A 234 -14.53 -19.65 6.63
C VAL A 234 -15.35 -20.86 6.20
N GLU A 235 -14.73 -21.95 5.77
CA GLU A 235 -15.46 -23.17 5.42
C GLU A 235 -16.14 -23.81 6.63
N LYS A 236 -15.54 -23.72 7.82
CA LYS A 236 -16.18 -24.14 9.07
C LYS A 236 -17.34 -23.23 9.46
N ILE A 237 -17.17 -21.90 9.35
CA ILE A 237 -18.24 -20.92 9.60
C ILE A 237 -19.43 -21.20 8.68
N LYS A 238 -19.21 -21.38 7.37
CA LYS A 238 -20.26 -21.74 6.40
C LYS A 238 -20.95 -23.05 6.77
N ALA A 239 -20.20 -24.06 7.21
CA ALA A 239 -20.79 -25.33 7.65
C ALA A 239 -21.64 -25.17 8.92
N LEU A 240 -21.26 -24.29 9.85
CA LEU A 240 -22.03 -23.95 11.04
C LEU A 240 -23.31 -23.21 10.67
N ASP A 241 -23.23 -22.20 9.80
CA ASP A 241 -24.39 -21.44 9.30
C ASP A 241 -25.39 -22.34 8.58
N LYS A 242 -24.91 -23.33 7.81
CA LYS A 242 -25.79 -24.30 7.15
C LYS A 242 -26.52 -25.21 8.16
N LYS A 243 -25.86 -25.58 9.26
CA LYS A 243 -26.46 -26.41 10.33
C LYS A 243 -27.41 -25.59 11.20
N HIS A 244 -27.12 -24.31 11.37
CA HIS A 244 -27.84 -23.40 12.25
C HIS A 244 -28.09 -22.06 11.54
N PRO A 245 -29.01 -22.04 10.56
CA PRO A 245 -29.28 -20.83 9.79
C PRO A 245 -29.71 -19.68 10.70
N SER A 246 -29.15 -18.48 10.50
CA SER A 246 -29.64 -17.30 11.22
C SER A 246 -31.08 -17.03 10.80
N SER A 247 -31.90 -16.61 11.77
CA SER A 247 -33.34 -16.37 11.60
C SER A 247 -33.65 -15.00 10.98
N ILE A 248 -32.65 -14.25 10.49
CA ILE A 248 -32.80 -12.85 10.11
C ILE A 248 -32.49 -12.66 8.61
N SER A 249 -33.49 -12.96 7.79
CA SER A 249 -33.64 -12.34 6.47
C SER A 249 -34.47 -11.07 6.66
N ILE A 250 -33.85 -9.97 7.07
CA ILE A 250 -34.57 -8.71 7.32
C ILE A 250 -33.81 -7.50 6.77
N TYR A 251 -33.48 -7.54 5.48
CA TYR A 251 -33.19 -6.31 4.76
C TYR A 251 -34.48 -5.48 4.56
N ASP A 252 -35.61 -6.15 4.31
CA ASP A 252 -36.88 -5.52 3.93
C ASP A 252 -37.63 -4.77 5.05
N LYS A 253 -37.16 -4.81 6.31
CA LYS A 253 -37.80 -4.05 7.43
C LYS A 253 -37.01 -2.84 7.91
N LEU A 254 -35.97 -2.42 7.19
CA LEU A 254 -35.20 -1.23 7.54
C LEU A 254 -35.78 0.01 6.82
N PRO A 255 -36.50 0.92 7.51
CA PRO A 255 -36.81 2.21 6.94
C PRO A 255 -35.54 3.07 6.95
N PHE A 256 -34.90 3.20 5.79
CA PHE A 256 -33.72 4.06 5.61
C PHE A 256 -34.11 5.54 5.74
N GLN A 257 -33.72 6.18 6.84
CA GLN A 257 -33.74 7.64 6.93
C GLN A 257 -32.56 8.21 6.12
N LYS A 258 -32.82 9.24 5.32
CA LYS A 258 -31.75 10.00 4.64
C LYS A 258 -30.93 10.74 5.69
N VAL A 259 -29.63 10.46 5.75
CA VAL A 259 -28.66 11.18 6.60
C VAL A 259 -28.02 12.31 5.77
N GLU A 260 -27.72 13.45 6.40
CA GLU A 260 -26.94 14.52 5.75
C GLU A 260 -25.53 14.04 5.46
N LYS A 261 -25.11 14.17 4.19
CA LYS A 261 -23.78 13.72 3.72
C LYS A 261 -22.68 14.44 4.48
N ILE A 262 -21.73 13.68 5.03
CA ILE A 262 -20.43 14.26 5.37
C ILE A 262 -19.69 14.42 4.05
N SER A 263 -19.41 15.66 3.65
CA SER A 263 -18.68 15.95 2.41
C SER A 263 -17.24 15.45 2.53
N GLN A 264 -16.98 14.20 2.15
CA GLN A 264 -15.64 13.75 1.83
C GLN A 264 -15.38 14.00 0.35
N GLU A 265 -14.43 14.90 0.08
CA GLU A 265 -14.03 15.29 -1.27
C GLU A 265 -13.60 14.07 -2.10
N ASN A 266 -14.43 13.76 -3.09
CA ASN A 266 -14.09 13.26 -4.42
C ASN A 266 -12.79 12.42 -4.56
N ASN A 267 -12.98 11.10 -4.45
CA ASN A 267 -12.87 10.18 -5.59
C ASN A 267 -11.57 10.27 -6.42
N ILE A 268 -10.58 9.41 -6.13
CA ILE A 268 -9.42 9.21 -7.02
C ILE A 268 -9.23 7.76 -7.49
N ASN A 269 -9.76 6.72 -6.83
CA ASN A 269 -9.54 5.33 -7.29
C ASN A 269 -10.70 4.37 -6.95
N LYS A 270 -11.90 4.58 -7.52
CA LYS A 270 -12.92 3.52 -7.53
C LYS A 270 -12.46 2.41 -8.48
N ARG A 271 -11.95 1.31 -7.93
CA ARG A 271 -11.75 0.07 -8.68
C ARG A 271 -13.05 -0.71 -8.72
N GLU A 272 -13.23 -1.51 -9.76
CA GLU A 272 -14.30 -2.49 -9.81
C GLU A 272 -14.03 -3.57 -8.76
N LYS A 273 -15.05 -3.89 -7.96
CA LYS A 273 -14.99 -4.95 -6.94
C LYS A 273 -15.21 -6.29 -7.62
N THR A 274 -14.58 -7.34 -7.09
CA THR A 274 -14.84 -8.71 -7.58
C THR A 274 -16.19 -9.21 -7.04
N LYS A 275 -16.78 -10.22 -7.68
CA LYS A 275 -18.02 -10.85 -7.17
C LYS A 275 -17.86 -11.40 -5.74
N GLU A 276 -16.69 -11.94 -5.43
CA GLU A 276 -16.37 -12.45 -4.09
C GLU A 276 -16.29 -11.32 -3.06
N GLU A 277 -15.74 -10.15 -3.46
CA GLU A 277 -15.73 -8.96 -2.62
C GLU A 277 -17.14 -8.42 -2.35
N GLU A 278 -17.99 -8.41 -3.37
CA GLU A 278 -19.39 -8.00 -3.24
C GLU A 278 -20.16 -8.93 -2.29
N GLU A 279 -20.00 -10.25 -2.43
CA GLU A 279 -20.59 -11.24 -1.53
C GLU A 279 -20.10 -11.06 -0.08
N HIS A 280 -18.79 -10.86 0.10
CA HIS A 280 -18.20 -10.59 1.42
C HIS A 280 -18.77 -9.30 2.05
N ILE A 281 -18.98 -8.25 1.25
CA ILE A 281 -19.56 -6.99 1.71
C ILE A 281 -21.01 -7.17 2.18
N GLU A 282 -21.82 -7.91 1.43
CA GLU A 282 -23.21 -8.18 1.84
C GLU A 282 -23.27 -9.01 3.13
N ILE A 283 -22.44 -10.05 3.27
CA ILE A 283 -22.35 -10.85 4.52
C ILE A 283 -22.00 -9.97 5.72
N LYS A 284 -21.02 -9.08 5.56
CA LYS A 284 -20.61 -8.14 6.61
C LYS A 284 -21.72 -7.17 6.99
N LYS A 285 -22.46 -6.67 5.99
CA LYS A 285 -23.58 -5.76 6.17
C LYS A 285 -24.71 -6.42 6.96
N ASP A 286 -25.06 -7.66 6.62
CA ASP A 286 -26.05 -8.45 7.34
C ASP A 286 -25.65 -8.66 8.81
N LEU A 287 -24.38 -8.98 9.06
CA LEU A 287 -23.86 -9.13 10.42
C LEU A 287 -23.98 -7.82 11.24
N TYR A 288 -23.70 -6.66 10.64
CA TYR A 288 -23.82 -5.37 11.33
C TYR A 288 -25.28 -5.04 11.66
N ILE A 289 -26.20 -5.38 10.75
CA ILE A 289 -27.64 -5.25 10.99
C ILE A 289 -28.09 -6.14 12.14
N GLU A 290 -27.67 -7.42 12.15
CA GLU A 290 -27.97 -8.36 13.23
C GLU A 290 -27.47 -7.85 14.59
N ASN A 291 -26.23 -7.32 14.64
CA ASN A 291 -25.64 -6.75 15.85
C ASN A 291 -26.45 -5.54 16.37
N ILE A 292 -26.84 -4.61 15.50
CA ILE A 292 -27.66 -3.45 15.89
C ILE A 292 -29.03 -3.88 16.43
N PHE A 293 -29.70 -4.84 15.78
CA PHE A 293 -31.00 -5.33 16.26
C PHE A 293 -30.90 -6.05 17.60
N ASP A 294 -29.82 -6.78 17.82
CA ASP A 294 -29.56 -7.42 19.10
C ASP A 294 -29.36 -6.39 20.22
N ILE A 295 -28.57 -5.34 19.98
CA ILE A 295 -28.42 -4.21 20.91
C ILE A 295 -29.77 -3.56 21.20
N GLU A 296 -30.58 -3.28 20.17
CA GLU A 296 -31.92 -2.71 20.34
C GLU A 296 -32.83 -3.57 21.23
N ASN A 297 -32.78 -4.88 21.05
CA ASN A 297 -33.57 -5.81 21.85
C ASN A 297 -33.06 -5.90 23.30
N LYS A 298 -31.74 -5.89 23.50
CA LYS A 298 -31.13 -5.84 24.84
C LYS A 298 -31.48 -4.53 25.57
N ILE A 299 -31.47 -3.38 24.87
CA ILE A 299 -31.93 -2.08 25.43
C ILE A 299 -33.41 -2.15 25.84
N LYS A 300 -34.30 -2.69 25.00
CA LYS A 300 -35.73 -2.84 25.36
C LYS A 300 -35.93 -3.68 26.63
N LYS A 301 -35.14 -4.73 26.82
CA LYS A 301 -35.19 -5.53 28.06
C LYS A 301 -34.70 -4.71 29.25
N LEU A 302 -33.63 -3.95 29.08
CA LEU A 302 -33.06 -3.08 30.11
C LEU A 302 -34.02 -1.96 30.54
N GLU A 303 -34.81 -1.42 29.61
CA GLU A 303 -35.85 -0.42 29.91
C GLU A 303 -36.95 -0.96 30.84
N ILE A 304 -37.23 -2.27 30.77
CA ILE A 304 -38.22 -2.95 31.61
C ILE A 304 -37.60 -3.37 32.95
N ASN A 305 -36.39 -3.92 32.92
CA ASN A 305 -35.68 -4.40 34.09
C ASN A 305 -34.27 -3.80 34.13
N TYR A 306 -34.14 -2.64 34.76
CA TYR A 306 -32.89 -1.91 34.80
C TYR A 306 -31.82 -2.67 35.61
N ASN A 307 -30.64 -2.82 35.01
CA ASN A 307 -29.46 -3.43 35.61
C ASN A 307 -28.22 -2.64 35.17
N ILE A 308 -27.40 -2.21 36.15
CA ILE A 308 -26.22 -1.37 35.87
C ILE A 308 -25.13 -2.13 35.10
N GLU A 309 -24.97 -3.44 35.33
CA GLU A 309 -23.97 -4.26 34.64
C GLU A 309 -24.34 -4.44 33.15
N ASP A 310 -25.63 -4.70 32.87
CA ASP A 310 -26.15 -4.80 31.50
C ASP A 310 -26.06 -3.45 30.75
N LEU A 311 -26.30 -2.34 31.45
CA LEU A 311 -26.14 -0.98 30.90
C LEU A 311 -24.69 -0.75 30.46
N GLU A 312 -23.72 -1.01 31.34
CA GLU A 312 -22.31 -0.79 31.05
C GLU A 312 -21.80 -1.73 29.95
N ALA A 313 -22.26 -2.98 29.94
CA ALA A 313 -21.96 -3.93 28.86
C ALA A 313 -22.45 -3.40 27.49
N LEU A 314 -23.69 -2.89 27.42
CA LEU A 314 -24.24 -2.33 26.18
C LEU A 314 -23.55 -1.05 25.74
N LYS A 315 -23.19 -0.16 26.67
CA LYS A 315 -22.38 1.03 26.35
C LYS A 315 -21.04 0.64 25.74
N SER A 316 -20.37 -0.37 26.31
CA SER A 316 -19.10 -0.88 25.80
C SER A 316 -19.24 -1.48 24.41
N ASP A 317 -20.28 -2.28 24.16
CA ASP A 317 -20.55 -2.87 22.84
C ASP A 317 -20.84 -1.77 21.80
N ILE A 318 -21.76 -0.84 22.09
CA ILE A 318 -22.05 0.30 21.19
C ILE A 318 -20.77 1.10 20.88
N ARG A 319 -19.93 1.36 21.89
CA ARG A 319 -18.65 2.06 21.69
C ARG A 319 -17.72 1.26 20.77
N TYR A 320 -17.56 -0.04 21.01
CA TYR A 320 -16.74 -0.92 20.17
C TYR A 320 -17.22 -0.89 18.72
N ARG A 321 -18.52 -1.09 18.47
CA ARG A 321 -19.12 -1.05 17.14
C ARG A 321 -18.95 0.30 16.45
N SER A 322 -19.11 1.40 17.20
CA SER A 322 -18.90 2.75 16.68
C SER A 322 -17.46 2.93 16.18
N ILE A 323 -16.47 2.47 16.95
CA ILE A 323 -15.05 2.54 16.56
C ILE A 323 -14.80 1.78 15.25
N ILE A 324 -15.38 0.58 15.11
CA ILE A 324 -15.22 -0.23 13.90
C ILE A 324 -15.83 0.47 12.67
N ILE A 325 -17.06 0.98 12.76
CA ILE A 325 -17.73 1.68 11.65
C ILE A 325 -16.99 2.96 11.28
N ILE A 326 -16.59 3.75 12.27
CA ILE A 326 -15.79 4.96 12.04
C ILE A 326 -14.46 4.59 11.39
N GLY A 327 -13.79 3.53 11.84
CA GLY A 327 -12.57 3.03 11.21
C GLY A 327 -12.77 2.67 9.73
N GLN A 328 -13.92 2.12 9.36
CA GLN A 328 -14.26 1.79 7.97
C GLN A 328 -14.54 3.04 7.12
N LEU A 329 -15.16 4.09 7.67
CA LEU A 329 -15.36 5.37 6.97
C LEU A 329 -14.02 6.00 6.57
N HIS A 330 -13.00 5.87 7.41
CA HIS A 330 -11.65 6.35 7.15
C HIS A 330 -10.83 5.41 6.24
N LYS A 331 -11.31 4.19 5.93
CA LYS A 331 -10.59 3.31 5.00
C LYS A 331 -10.61 3.89 3.57
N PRO A 332 -9.52 3.71 2.79
CA PRO A 332 -9.53 4.03 1.37
C PRO A 332 -10.65 3.32 0.58
N ASN A 333 -11.24 4.01 -0.40
CA ASN A 333 -12.34 3.46 -1.23
C ASN A 333 -11.98 2.21 -2.06
N ASN A 334 -10.69 1.93 -2.22
CA ASN A 334 -10.21 0.74 -2.92
C ASN A 334 -9.87 -0.44 -1.99
N SER A 335 -10.02 -0.30 -0.67
CA SER A 335 -9.82 -1.37 0.31
C SER A 335 -10.78 -2.54 0.09
N TYR A 336 -10.31 -3.75 0.39
CA TYR A 336 -11.10 -4.97 0.40
C TYR A 336 -12.22 -4.88 1.45
N GLY A 337 -13.44 -5.26 1.07
CA GLY A 337 -14.56 -5.33 2.02
C GLY A 337 -15.09 -3.98 2.53
N LYS A 338 -14.61 -2.84 1.98
CA LYS A 338 -15.16 -1.53 2.34
C LYS A 338 -16.60 -1.40 1.84
N MET A 339 -17.54 -1.18 2.77
CA MET A 339 -18.94 -0.85 2.48
C MET A 339 -19.05 0.57 1.92
N ASP A 340 -20.15 0.85 1.23
CA ASP A 340 -20.40 2.22 0.77
C ASP A 340 -20.52 3.17 1.97
N ASP A 341 -19.92 4.36 1.84
CA ASP A 341 -19.88 5.35 2.93
C ASP A 341 -21.30 5.71 3.40
N GLU A 342 -22.28 5.79 2.48
CA GLU A 342 -23.68 6.04 2.82
C GLU A 342 -24.27 4.97 3.77
N VAL A 343 -23.88 3.70 3.60
CA VAL A 343 -24.33 2.61 4.48
C VAL A 343 -23.66 2.70 5.85
N LEU A 344 -22.36 3.02 5.87
CA LEU A 344 -21.59 3.19 7.10
C LEU A 344 -22.10 4.38 7.93
N GLU A 345 -22.41 5.51 7.30
CA GLU A 345 -23.01 6.69 7.93
C GLU A 345 -24.35 6.35 8.60
N ILE A 346 -25.20 5.55 7.95
CA ILE A 346 -26.47 5.10 8.50
C ILE A 346 -26.25 4.24 9.76
N PHE A 347 -25.26 3.33 9.74
CA PHE A 347 -24.95 2.52 10.92
C PHE A 347 -24.38 3.36 12.07
N ASP A 348 -23.49 4.31 11.79
CA ASP A 348 -22.93 5.23 12.78
C ASP A 348 -24.04 6.05 13.47
N GLU A 349 -24.94 6.62 12.67
CA GLU A 349 -26.06 7.42 13.19
C GLU A 349 -26.99 6.59 14.08
N ARG A 350 -27.27 5.35 13.70
CA ARG A 350 -28.11 4.47 14.52
C ARG A 350 -27.44 4.11 15.85
N LEU A 351 -26.13 3.85 15.84
CA LEU A 351 -25.38 3.60 17.07
C LEU A 351 -25.33 4.83 17.99
N LYS A 352 -25.25 6.05 17.43
CA LYS A 352 -25.40 7.29 18.22
C LYS A 352 -26.76 7.37 18.88
N ASN A 353 -27.84 7.15 18.13
CA ASN A 353 -29.20 7.15 18.68
C ASN A 353 -29.37 6.11 19.81
N LEU A 354 -28.79 4.91 19.67
CA LEU A 354 -28.83 3.89 20.73
C LEU A 354 -28.02 4.30 21.96
N ARG A 355 -26.90 5.00 21.78
CA ARG A 355 -26.11 5.56 22.87
C ARG A 355 -26.88 6.62 23.65
N GLU A 356 -27.49 7.59 22.96
CA GLU A 356 -28.30 8.64 23.57
C GLU A 356 -29.49 8.06 24.36
N ARG A 357 -30.09 6.99 23.84
CA ARG A 357 -31.15 6.26 24.52
C ARG A 357 -30.67 5.61 25.83
N LEU A 358 -29.46 5.04 25.84
CA LEU A 358 -28.85 4.51 27.08
C LEU A 358 -28.51 5.61 28.08
N GLU A 359 -27.98 6.76 27.62
CA GLU A 359 -27.69 7.92 28.49
C GLU A 359 -28.97 8.46 29.13
N THR A 360 -30.04 8.55 28.35
CA THR A 360 -31.38 8.92 28.85
C THR A 360 -31.86 7.92 29.90
N LEU A 361 -31.70 6.61 29.63
CA LEU A 361 -32.11 5.57 30.56
C LEU A 361 -31.31 5.65 31.87
N GLU A 362 -30.00 5.84 31.79
CA GLU A 362 -29.13 6.02 32.96
C GLU A 362 -29.56 7.21 33.82
N SER A 363 -29.81 8.36 33.19
CA SER A 363 -30.24 9.58 33.90
C SER A 363 -31.59 9.45 34.61
N LYS A 364 -32.42 8.47 34.23
CA LYS A 364 -33.71 8.20 34.87
C LYS A 364 -33.56 7.41 36.18
N TYR A 365 -32.46 6.67 36.35
CA TYR A 365 -32.23 5.76 37.47
C TYR A 365 -31.04 6.17 38.37
N GLN A 366 -30.30 7.23 38.01
CA GLN A 366 -29.39 7.98 38.88
C GLN A 366 -30.12 9.17 39.51
#